data_AF-A0A1Z9P942-F1
#
_entry.id   AF-A0A1Z9P942-F1
#
_cell.length_a   1.000
_cell.length_b   1.000
_cell.length_c   1.000
_cell.angle_alpha   90.00
_cell.angle_beta   90.00
_cell.angle_gamma   90.00
#
_symmetry.space_group_name_H-M   'P 1'
#
loop_
_entity.id
_entity.type
_entity.pdbx_description
1 polymer ?
#
loop_
_entity_poly.entity_id
_entity_poly.type
_entity_poly.pdbx_seq_one_letter_code
_entity_poly.pdbx_strand_id
1 'polypeptide(L)'
;MRPLVFGLAIVGFLSYALLIGAIIIWPIFNILAYLKVLFFPRPIRKRYGTDLSKLSKESFKIEITDQDNNDIKKYKAKIKRLQGELKTKIELINKNISTLNSKVSNIANKISALGSIKKNNDGSYSQRSSIGKEAYSLDSQKKDFESQIYNQKRDIEHLKYDCEIAIDDIKDNIHDIKNKPWDAWYEWRARYARYLSNRRAILFMFIGFPVLFFILGNGNFAYGLNAYVYISYVQPISSFFGLDNFVSGFSSYFISYEYAESLLQIYEATFSFWSWIFYVLTMPVITGLLAYFSYKSLTKKSEIAEPDFYYYSNN
;
A
#
# COMPACT_ATOMS: atom_id res chain seq x y z
N MET A 1 -8.62 31.95 -31.91
CA MET A 1 -7.25 31.40 -31.74
C MET A 1 -6.29 32.24 -30.88
N ARG A 2 -6.66 33.42 -30.35
CA ARG A 2 -5.75 34.25 -29.52
C ARG A 2 -5.76 34.00 -27.98
N PRO A 3 -6.86 33.57 -27.33
CA PRO A 3 -6.84 33.38 -25.86
C PRO A 3 -6.14 32.08 -25.42
N LEU A 4 -6.09 31.05 -26.28
CA LEU A 4 -5.46 29.76 -25.95
C LEU A 4 -3.92 29.85 -25.97
N VAL A 5 -3.36 30.67 -26.88
CA VAL A 5 -1.91 30.97 -26.94
C VAL A 5 -1.48 31.81 -25.75
N PHE A 6 -2.32 32.75 -25.31
CA PHE A 6 -2.05 33.58 -24.13
C PHE A 6 -2.12 32.77 -22.82
N GLY A 7 -3.09 31.86 -22.72
CA GLY A 7 -3.19 30.93 -21.59
C GLY A 7 -2.01 29.96 -21.49
N LEU A 8 -1.55 29.40 -22.62
CA LEU A 8 -0.36 28.54 -22.67
C LEU A 8 0.93 29.30 -22.35
N ALA A 9 1.05 30.57 -22.76
CA ALA A 9 2.18 31.42 -22.40
C ALA A 9 2.22 31.71 -20.90
N ILE A 10 1.08 32.00 -20.26
CA ILE A 10 0.99 32.23 -18.81
C ILE A 10 1.28 30.95 -18.01
N VAL A 11 0.76 29.79 -18.46
CA VAL A 11 1.03 28.50 -17.81
C VAL A 11 2.50 28.09 -17.98
N GLY A 12 3.07 28.29 -19.17
CA GLY A 12 4.50 28.09 -19.43
C GLY A 12 5.38 29.03 -18.59
N PHE A 13 4.96 30.28 -18.43
CA PHE A 13 5.61 31.30 -17.61
C PHE A 13 5.57 30.98 -16.10
N LEU A 14 4.41 30.58 -15.56
CA LEU A 14 4.30 30.15 -14.18
C LEU A 14 5.12 28.88 -13.93
N SER A 15 5.12 27.94 -14.88
CA SER A 15 5.94 26.73 -14.80
C SER A 15 7.43 27.05 -14.83
N TYR A 16 7.85 28.02 -15.66
CA TYR A 16 9.24 28.48 -15.79
C TYR A 16 9.72 29.25 -14.55
N ALA A 17 8.94 30.19 -14.03
CA ALA A 17 9.23 30.93 -12.80
C ALA A 17 9.22 30.02 -11.56
N LEU A 18 8.30 29.04 -11.50
CA LEU A 18 8.30 28.00 -10.48
C LEU A 18 9.51 27.08 -10.61
N LEU A 19 9.96 26.74 -11.84
CA LEU A 19 11.18 25.98 -12.07
C LEU A 19 12.43 26.75 -11.62
N ILE A 20 12.54 28.04 -11.93
CA ILE A 20 13.68 28.88 -11.53
C ILE A 20 13.74 29.09 -10.03
N GLY A 21 12.62 29.49 -9.41
CA GLY A 21 12.52 29.60 -7.96
C GLY A 21 12.75 28.25 -7.29
N ALA A 22 12.25 27.16 -7.88
CA ALA A 22 12.52 25.82 -7.40
C ALA A 22 14.00 25.47 -7.48
N ILE A 23 14.76 25.84 -8.52
CA ILE A 23 16.17 25.44 -8.67
C ILE A 23 17.09 26.16 -7.68
N ILE A 24 16.87 27.45 -7.44
CA ILE A 24 17.68 28.22 -6.46
C ILE A 24 17.34 27.81 -5.03
N ILE A 25 16.07 27.52 -4.74
CA ILE A 25 15.61 27.12 -3.41
C ILE A 25 15.72 25.59 -3.24
N TRP A 26 15.98 24.81 -4.30
CA TRP A 26 16.05 23.33 -4.27
C TRP A 26 17.03 22.79 -3.23
N PRO A 27 18.26 23.32 -3.11
CA PRO A 27 19.19 22.88 -2.08
C PRO A 27 18.65 23.18 -0.69
N ILE A 28 18.02 24.34 -0.50
CA ILE A 28 17.42 24.76 0.77
C ILE A 28 16.25 23.84 1.14
N PHE A 29 15.32 23.57 0.21
CA PHE A 29 14.20 22.65 0.45
C PHE A 29 14.66 21.23 0.76
N ASN A 30 15.69 20.72 0.07
CA ASN A 30 16.24 19.40 0.36
C ASN A 30 16.92 19.35 1.73
N ILE A 31 17.67 20.39 2.09
CA ILE A 31 18.26 20.53 3.42
C ILE A 31 17.15 20.57 4.48
N LEU A 32 16.13 21.41 4.32
CA LEU A 32 15.00 21.52 5.24
C LEU A 32 14.23 20.19 5.36
N ALA A 33 13.98 19.51 4.24
CA ALA A 33 13.32 18.20 4.22
C ALA A 33 14.15 17.14 4.97
N TYR A 34 15.48 17.17 4.82
CA TYR A 34 16.38 16.31 5.56
C TYR A 34 16.44 16.65 7.05
N LEU A 35 16.58 17.93 7.40
CA LEU A 35 16.59 18.40 8.79
C LEU A 35 15.31 18.04 9.52
N LYS A 36 14.15 18.16 8.86
CA LYS A 36 12.87 17.69 9.40
C LYS A 36 12.91 16.21 9.76
N VAL A 37 13.42 15.37 8.87
CA VAL A 37 13.53 13.91 9.11
C VAL A 37 14.57 13.60 10.19
N LEU A 38 15.66 14.38 10.25
CA LEU A 38 16.74 14.24 11.22
C LEU A 38 16.27 14.56 12.65
N PHE A 39 15.69 15.76 12.85
CA PHE A 39 15.24 16.25 14.16
C PHE A 39 13.95 15.58 14.65
N PHE A 40 13.07 15.18 13.73
CA PHE A 40 11.80 14.53 14.05
C PHE A 40 11.72 13.12 13.43
N PRO A 41 12.53 12.16 13.91
CA PRO A 41 12.40 10.78 13.46
C PRO A 41 11.01 10.24 13.80
N ARG A 42 10.42 9.49 12.86
CA ARG A 42 9.27 8.64 13.18
C ARG A 42 9.63 7.60 14.25
N PRO A 43 8.65 7.12 15.04
CA PRO A 43 8.87 6.13 16.11
C PRO A 43 9.66 4.90 15.64
N ILE A 44 9.32 4.36 14.46
CA ILE A 44 10.00 3.19 13.88
C ILE A 44 11.51 3.43 13.67
N ARG A 45 11.92 4.64 13.23
CA ARG A 45 13.34 5.00 13.07
C ARG A 45 14.01 5.26 14.43
N LYS A 46 13.27 5.76 15.43
CA LYS A 46 13.82 5.92 16.79
C LYS A 46 14.14 4.57 17.42
N ARG A 47 13.26 3.58 17.22
CA ARG A 47 13.40 2.23 17.77
C ARG A 47 14.54 1.45 17.13
N TYR A 48 14.62 1.44 15.80
CA TYR A 48 15.56 0.59 15.06
C TYR A 48 16.80 1.32 14.54
N GLY A 49 16.84 2.65 14.62
CA GLY A 49 17.96 3.45 14.16
C GLY A 49 18.20 3.35 12.66
N THR A 50 19.47 3.54 12.27
CA THR A 50 19.93 3.53 10.87
C THR A 50 21.18 2.67 10.67
N ASP A 51 21.58 1.90 11.67
CA ASP A 51 22.75 1.03 11.61
C ASP A 51 22.29 -0.38 11.25
N LEU A 52 22.33 -0.70 9.95
CA LEU A 52 21.91 -1.99 9.44
C LEU A 52 22.73 -3.16 10.02
N SER A 53 23.98 -2.92 10.44
CA SER A 53 24.84 -3.97 10.99
C SER A 53 24.37 -4.49 12.36
N LYS A 54 23.56 -3.69 13.07
CA LYS A 54 22.97 -4.04 14.37
C LYS A 54 21.61 -4.72 14.24
N LEU A 55 21.10 -4.84 13.02
CA LEU A 55 19.78 -5.40 12.76
C LEU A 55 19.89 -6.78 12.12
N SER A 56 19.00 -7.65 12.56
CA SER A 56 18.77 -8.96 11.98
C SER A 56 17.27 -9.19 11.86
N LYS A 57 16.88 -10.33 11.28
CA LYS A 57 15.48 -10.75 11.19
C LYS A 57 14.77 -10.75 12.56
N GLU A 58 15.52 -11.06 13.62
CA GLU A 58 15.02 -11.16 14.98
C GLU A 58 14.71 -9.78 15.60
N SER A 59 15.32 -8.71 15.11
CA SER A 59 15.19 -7.37 15.68
C SER A 59 13.74 -6.88 15.71
N PHE A 60 12.92 -7.29 14.73
CA PHE A 60 11.53 -6.85 14.61
C PHE A 60 10.53 -7.74 15.38
N LYS A 61 10.96 -8.87 15.96
CA LYS A 61 10.05 -9.76 16.70
C LYS A 61 9.44 -9.11 17.95
N ILE A 62 10.10 -8.09 18.49
CA ILE A 62 9.59 -7.29 19.62
C ILE A 62 8.25 -6.59 19.31
N GLU A 63 7.87 -6.46 18.04
CA GLU A 63 6.57 -5.91 17.64
C GLU A 63 5.40 -6.85 17.95
N ILE A 64 5.68 -8.14 18.18
CA ILE A 64 4.73 -9.08 18.75
C ILE A 64 4.87 -9.00 20.27
N THR A 65 3.85 -8.44 20.91
CA THR A 65 3.82 -8.27 22.37
C THR A 65 3.40 -9.55 23.09
N ASP A 66 3.56 -9.58 24.41
CA ASP A 66 3.00 -10.67 25.23
C ASP A 66 1.48 -10.73 25.14
N GLN A 67 0.83 -9.58 25.00
CA GLN A 67 -0.60 -9.48 24.78
C GLN A 67 -1.01 -10.13 23.45
N ASP A 68 -0.27 -9.85 22.38
CA ASP A 68 -0.47 -10.48 21.06
C ASP A 68 -0.33 -12.01 21.14
N ASN A 69 0.68 -12.50 21.85
CA ASN A 69 0.86 -13.93 22.06
C ASN A 69 -0.30 -14.56 22.84
N ASN A 70 -0.83 -13.85 23.83
CA ASN A 70 -2.01 -14.30 24.57
C ASN A 70 -3.26 -14.30 23.68
N ASP A 71 -3.42 -13.32 22.80
CA ASP A 71 -4.56 -13.24 21.90
C ASP A 71 -4.49 -14.33 20.82
N ILE A 72 -3.31 -14.64 20.27
CA ILE A 72 -3.12 -15.82 19.40
C ILE A 72 -3.57 -17.11 20.11
N LYS A 73 -3.19 -17.30 21.38
CA LYS A 73 -3.61 -18.49 22.15
C LYS A 73 -5.13 -18.55 22.30
N LYS A 74 -5.78 -17.42 22.61
CA LYS A 74 -7.25 -17.32 22.71
C LYS A 74 -7.93 -17.62 21.37
N TYR A 75 -7.42 -17.07 20.27
CA TYR A 75 -7.93 -17.31 18.93
C TYR A 75 -7.84 -18.78 18.54
N LYS A 76 -6.69 -19.43 18.78
CA LYS A 76 -6.53 -20.87 18.55
C LYS A 76 -7.50 -21.70 19.39
N ALA A 77 -7.75 -21.32 20.65
CA ALA A 77 -8.74 -21.99 21.49
C ALA A 77 -10.17 -21.79 20.97
N LYS A 78 -10.50 -20.58 20.48
CA LYS A 78 -11.80 -20.26 19.87
C LYS A 78 -12.05 -21.10 18.61
N ILE A 79 -11.06 -21.27 17.73
CA ILE A 79 -11.15 -22.15 16.55
C ILE A 79 -11.48 -23.58 16.97
N LYS A 80 -10.72 -24.15 17.93
CA LYS A 80 -10.98 -25.52 18.43
C LYS A 80 -12.39 -25.66 18.98
N ARG A 81 -12.88 -24.65 19.71
CA ARG A 81 -14.23 -24.63 20.25
C ARG A 81 -15.29 -24.63 19.15
N LEU A 82 -15.16 -23.75 18.14
CA LEU A 82 -16.08 -23.68 17.00
C LEU A 82 -16.15 -25.01 16.24
N GLN A 83 -15.00 -25.64 15.98
CA GLN A 83 -14.94 -26.95 15.34
C GLN A 83 -15.63 -28.04 16.18
N GLY A 84 -15.44 -28.01 17.51
CA GLY A 84 -16.12 -28.91 18.43
C GLY A 84 -17.63 -28.72 18.44
N GLU A 85 -18.10 -27.48 18.54
CA GLU A 85 -19.53 -27.14 18.50
C GLU A 85 -20.18 -27.55 17.17
N LEU A 86 -19.51 -27.30 16.04
CA LEU A 86 -19.97 -27.73 14.72
C LEU A 86 -20.13 -29.25 14.66
N LYS A 87 -19.12 -29.99 15.11
CA LYS A 87 -19.15 -31.46 15.13
C LYS A 87 -20.34 -31.97 15.94
N THR A 88 -20.56 -31.45 17.15
CA THR A 88 -21.70 -31.85 18.00
C THR A 88 -23.05 -31.53 17.36
N LYS A 89 -23.19 -30.35 16.74
CA LYS A 89 -24.44 -29.97 16.03
C LYS A 89 -24.71 -30.89 14.84
N ILE A 90 -23.71 -31.18 14.02
CA ILE A 90 -23.83 -32.09 12.87
C ILE A 90 -24.19 -33.50 13.34
N GLU A 91 -23.57 -34.00 14.40
CA GLU A 91 -23.89 -35.32 14.98
C GLU A 91 -25.35 -35.40 15.43
N LEU A 92 -25.88 -34.35 16.07
CA LEU A 92 -27.29 -34.27 16.47
C LEU A 92 -28.23 -34.31 15.25
N ILE A 93 -27.95 -33.50 14.22
CA ILE A 93 -28.76 -33.48 13.01
C ILE A 93 -28.71 -34.83 12.29
N ASN A 94 -27.54 -35.46 12.20
CA ASN A 94 -27.40 -36.78 11.58
C ASN A 94 -28.20 -37.87 12.33
N LYS A 95 -28.29 -37.81 13.66
CA LYS A 95 -29.16 -38.70 14.44
C LYS A 95 -30.64 -38.48 14.09
N ASN A 96 -31.06 -37.23 13.91
CA ASN A 96 -32.42 -36.90 13.49
C ASN A 96 -32.71 -37.41 12.07
N ILE A 97 -31.78 -37.20 11.12
CA ILE A 97 -31.86 -37.73 9.76
C ILE A 97 -31.98 -39.26 9.78
N SER A 98 -31.16 -39.95 10.60
CA SER A 98 -31.23 -41.41 10.76
C SER A 98 -32.62 -41.86 11.23
N THR A 99 -33.16 -41.18 12.24
CA THR A 99 -34.52 -41.44 12.75
C THR A 99 -35.59 -41.23 11.67
N LEU A 100 -35.50 -40.15 10.89
CA LEU A 100 -36.42 -39.87 9.79
C LEU A 100 -36.30 -40.91 8.68
N ASN A 101 -35.08 -41.33 8.32
CA ASN A 101 -34.85 -42.39 7.34
C ASN A 101 -35.49 -43.70 7.78
N SER A 102 -35.40 -44.08 9.07
CA SER A 102 -36.09 -45.25 9.59
C SER A 102 -37.62 -45.13 9.47
N LYS A 103 -38.19 -43.94 9.70
CA LYS A 103 -39.62 -43.69 9.49
C LYS A 103 -40.01 -43.83 8.02
N VAL A 104 -39.21 -43.28 7.10
CA VAL A 104 -39.39 -43.39 5.65
C VAL A 104 -39.39 -44.86 5.22
N SER A 105 -38.40 -45.65 5.65
CA SER A 105 -38.31 -47.09 5.35
C SER A 105 -39.50 -47.86 5.92
N ASN A 106 -39.92 -47.56 7.16
CA ASN A 106 -41.09 -48.20 7.76
C ASN A 106 -42.37 -47.90 6.97
N ILE A 107 -42.56 -46.66 6.51
CA ILE A 107 -43.70 -46.31 5.66
C ILE A 107 -43.62 -47.03 4.32
N ALA A 108 -42.45 -47.07 3.68
CA ALA A 108 -42.26 -47.79 2.42
C ALA A 108 -42.62 -49.28 2.56
N ASN A 109 -42.23 -49.92 3.66
CA ASN A 109 -42.60 -51.31 3.95
C ASN A 109 -44.11 -51.49 4.15
N LYS A 110 -44.77 -50.57 4.86
CA LYS A 110 -46.23 -50.58 5.01
C LYS A 110 -46.94 -50.45 3.67
N ILE A 111 -46.51 -49.54 2.81
CA ILE A 111 -47.07 -49.37 1.46
C ILE A 111 -46.89 -50.66 0.64
N SER A 112 -45.71 -51.29 0.69
CA SER A 112 -45.46 -52.56 -0.02
C SER A 112 -46.35 -53.70 0.49
N ALA A 113 -46.64 -53.73 1.79
CA ALA A 113 -47.51 -54.75 2.40
C ALA A 113 -48.99 -54.61 1.99
N LEU A 114 -49.41 -53.45 1.49
CA LEU A 114 -50.77 -53.23 0.96
C LEU A 114 -51.00 -53.89 -0.42
N GLY A 115 -49.95 -54.46 -1.05
CA GLY A 115 -50.05 -55.21 -2.30
C GLY A 115 -50.02 -54.34 -3.56
N SER A 116 -50.56 -54.86 -4.67
CA SER A 116 -50.55 -54.15 -5.96
C SER A 116 -51.63 -53.07 -5.99
N ILE A 117 -51.21 -51.81 -5.93
CA ILE A 117 -52.10 -50.64 -5.93
C ILE A 117 -51.94 -49.88 -7.24
N LYS A 118 -53.07 -49.56 -7.88
CA LYS A 118 -53.10 -48.77 -9.11
C LYS A 118 -52.64 -47.33 -8.83
N LYS A 119 -51.71 -46.82 -9.64
CA LYS A 119 -51.27 -45.42 -9.62
C LYS A 119 -51.99 -44.60 -10.69
N ASN A 120 -52.09 -43.30 -10.46
CA ASN A 120 -52.53 -42.30 -11.43
C ASN A 120 -51.37 -41.91 -12.36
N ASN A 121 -51.67 -41.15 -13.43
CA ASN A 121 -50.66 -40.73 -14.42
C ASN A 121 -49.57 -39.81 -13.85
N ASP A 122 -49.85 -39.12 -12.74
CA ASP A 122 -48.91 -38.28 -11.99
C ASP A 122 -48.02 -39.08 -11.03
N GLY A 123 -48.17 -40.40 -10.98
CA GLY A 123 -47.43 -41.30 -10.10
C GLY A 123 -47.99 -41.42 -8.68
N SER A 124 -49.06 -40.70 -8.33
CA SER A 124 -49.75 -40.82 -7.03
C SER A 124 -50.59 -42.09 -6.94
N TYR A 125 -50.84 -42.60 -5.72
CA TYR A 125 -51.71 -43.76 -5.51
C TYR A 125 -53.19 -43.39 -5.76
N SER A 126 -53.92 -44.27 -6.46
CA SER A 126 -55.35 -44.08 -6.74
C SER A 126 -56.18 -44.11 -5.44
N GLN A 127 -56.98 -43.07 -5.19
CA GLN A 127 -57.81 -42.96 -3.99
C GLN A 127 -59.21 -43.59 -4.12
N ARG A 128 -59.45 -44.41 -5.16
CA ARG A 128 -60.77 -45.01 -5.44
C ARG A 128 -61.14 -46.16 -4.50
N SER A 129 -60.16 -46.84 -3.92
CA SER A 129 -60.35 -47.91 -2.93
C SER A 129 -59.87 -47.48 -1.54
N SER A 130 -60.33 -48.14 -0.48
CA SER A 130 -59.86 -47.90 0.89
C SER A 130 -58.34 -48.08 1.01
N ILE A 131 -57.81 -49.18 0.46
CA ILE A 131 -56.37 -49.48 0.38
C ILE A 131 -55.61 -48.39 -0.38
N GLY A 132 -56.19 -47.90 -1.48
CA GLY A 132 -55.60 -46.84 -2.27
C GLY A 132 -55.54 -45.49 -1.55
N LYS A 133 -56.58 -45.14 -0.78
CA LYS A 133 -56.59 -43.97 0.11
C LYS A 133 -55.54 -44.07 1.21
N GLU A 134 -55.39 -45.24 1.82
CA GLU A 134 -54.38 -45.51 2.84
C GLU A 134 -52.96 -45.35 2.28
N ALA A 135 -52.67 -45.96 1.13
CA ALA A 135 -51.37 -45.84 0.48
C ALA A 135 -51.07 -44.40 0.05
N TYR A 136 -52.07 -43.65 -0.44
CA TYR A 136 -51.90 -42.23 -0.74
C TYR A 136 -51.54 -41.41 0.52
N SER A 137 -52.22 -41.65 1.64
CA SER A 137 -51.92 -40.98 2.91
C SER A 137 -50.51 -41.32 3.41
N LEU A 138 -50.10 -42.59 3.34
CA LEU A 138 -48.78 -43.04 3.72
C LEU A 138 -47.69 -42.41 2.81
N ASP A 139 -47.89 -42.39 1.50
CA ASP A 139 -46.97 -41.78 0.54
C ASP A 139 -46.82 -40.27 0.80
N SER A 140 -47.90 -39.58 1.15
CA SER A 140 -47.85 -38.17 1.54
C SER A 140 -47.02 -37.97 2.81
N GLN A 141 -47.20 -38.78 3.85
CA GLN A 141 -46.37 -38.72 5.06
C GLN A 141 -44.90 -39.05 4.79
N LYS A 142 -44.63 -40.00 3.89
CA LYS A 142 -43.28 -40.36 3.46
C LYS A 142 -42.58 -39.14 2.83
N LYS A 143 -43.25 -38.46 1.90
CA LYS A 143 -42.73 -37.27 1.23
C LYS A 143 -42.46 -36.13 2.21
N ASP A 144 -43.29 -35.97 3.24
CA ASP A 144 -43.05 -35.00 4.30
C ASP A 144 -41.74 -35.30 5.06
N PHE A 145 -41.51 -36.55 5.47
CA PHE A 145 -40.24 -36.93 6.10
C PHE A 145 -39.04 -36.80 5.16
N GLU A 146 -39.18 -37.13 3.88
CA GLU A 146 -38.13 -36.92 2.87
C GLU A 146 -37.79 -35.43 2.72
N SER A 147 -38.79 -34.54 2.75
CA SER A 147 -38.59 -33.09 2.75
C SER A 147 -37.87 -32.61 4.02
N GLN A 148 -38.24 -33.12 5.19
CA GLN A 148 -37.55 -32.80 6.45
C GLN A 148 -36.07 -33.23 6.42
N ILE A 149 -35.77 -34.42 5.88
CA ILE A 149 -34.39 -34.90 5.70
C ILE A 149 -33.61 -33.95 4.78
N TYR A 150 -34.22 -33.54 3.67
CA TYR A 150 -33.60 -32.60 2.73
C TYR A 150 -33.25 -31.28 3.42
N ASN A 151 -34.18 -30.70 4.18
CA ASN A 151 -33.94 -29.44 4.91
C ASN A 151 -32.82 -29.60 5.95
N GLN A 152 -32.82 -30.70 6.71
CA GLN A 152 -31.77 -30.97 7.70
C GLN A 152 -30.38 -31.14 7.07
N LYS A 153 -30.28 -31.76 5.89
CA LYS A 153 -29.02 -31.83 5.14
C LYS A 153 -28.54 -30.44 4.71
N ARG A 154 -29.46 -29.59 4.26
CA ARG A 154 -29.16 -28.19 3.90
C ARG A 154 -28.66 -27.41 5.12
N ASP A 155 -29.27 -27.59 6.28
CA ASP A 155 -28.83 -26.94 7.52
C ASP A 155 -27.40 -27.33 7.92
N ILE A 156 -27.01 -28.60 7.70
CA ILE A 156 -25.62 -29.04 7.90
C ILE A 156 -24.66 -28.26 6.99
N GLU A 157 -25.00 -28.05 5.72
CA GLU A 157 -24.17 -27.30 4.77
C GLU A 157 -24.02 -25.84 5.20
N HIS A 158 -25.13 -25.19 5.59
CA HIS A 158 -25.09 -23.82 6.12
C HIS A 158 -24.21 -23.73 7.38
N LEU A 159 -24.35 -24.65 8.33
CA LEU A 159 -23.53 -24.66 9.54
C LEU A 159 -22.04 -24.82 9.25
N LYS A 160 -21.67 -25.63 8.26
CA LYS A 160 -20.27 -25.79 7.83
C LYS A 160 -19.74 -24.47 7.27
N TYR A 161 -20.49 -23.86 6.38
CA TYR A 161 -20.12 -22.60 5.74
C TYR A 161 -19.95 -21.46 6.76
N ASP A 162 -20.90 -21.29 7.67
CA ASP A 162 -20.84 -20.25 8.71
C ASP A 162 -19.63 -20.46 9.64
N CYS A 163 -19.32 -21.72 9.97
CA CYS A 163 -18.16 -22.06 10.79
C CYS A 163 -16.85 -21.78 10.06
N GLU A 164 -16.78 -22.08 8.75
CA GLU A 164 -15.62 -21.80 7.92
C GLU A 164 -15.31 -20.30 7.87
N ILE A 165 -16.31 -19.47 7.57
CA ILE A 165 -16.18 -18.00 7.59
C ILE A 165 -15.67 -17.51 8.95
N ALA A 166 -16.29 -17.99 10.04
CA ALA A 166 -15.90 -17.56 11.39
C ALA A 166 -14.47 -17.98 11.75
N ILE A 167 -14.01 -19.13 11.26
CA ILE A 167 -12.64 -19.60 11.47
C ILE A 167 -11.65 -18.77 10.64
N ASP A 168 -12.01 -18.44 9.39
CA ASP A 168 -11.13 -17.68 8.50
C ASP A 168 -10.93 -16.24 9.00
N ASP A 169 -11.99 -15.58 9.50
CA ASP A 169 -11.86 -14.27 10.18
C ASP A 169 -10.89 -14.35 11.38
N ILE A 170 -10.94 -15.44 12.17
CA ILE A 170 -10.00 -15.63 13.28
C ILE A 170 -8.57 -15.88 12.77
N LYS A 171 -8.41 -16.61 11.66
CA LYS A 171 -7.09 -16.83 11.05
C LYS A 171 -6.50 -15.54 10.51
N ASP A 172 -7.31 -14.66 9.92
CA ASP A 172 -6.89 -13.32 9.49
C ASP A 172 -6.35 -12.52 10.66
N ASN A 173 -7.08 -12.50 11.78
CA ASN A 173 -6.61 -11.84 13.01
C ASN A 173 -5.27 -12.41 13.52
N ILE A 174 -5.05 -13.73 13.44
CA ILE A 174 -3.77 -14.35 13.79
C ILE A 174 -2.67 -13.95 12.79
N HIS A 175 -3.01 -13.90 11.51
CA HIS A 175 -2.11 -13.54 10.42
C HIS A 175 -1.61 -12.09 10.59
N ASP A 176 -2.51 -11.14 10.84
CA ASP A 176 -2.18 -9.73 11.09
C ASP A 176 -1.20 -9.59 12.25
N ILE A 177 -1.45 -10.28 13.37
CA ILE A 177 -0.53 -10.27 14.52
C ILE A 177 0.84 -10.81 14.13
N LYS A 178 0.89 -11.92 13.39
CA LYS A 178 2.15 -12.56 12.98
C LYS A 178 2.94 -11.71 11.98
N ASN A 179 2.28 -10.87 11.19
CA ASN A 179 2.92 -10.01 10.20
C ASN A 179 3.37 -8.65 10.73
N LYS A 180 3.02 -8.27 11.97
CA LYS A 180 3.53 -7.06 12.63
C LYS A 180 5.05 -6.84 12.50
N PRO A 181 5.93 -7.86 12.67
CA PRO A 181 7.36 -7.69 12.46
C PRO A 181 7.71 -7.29 11.02
N TRP A 182 7.06 -7.92 10.04
CA TRP A 182 7.28 -7.61 8.63
C TRP A 182 6.77 -6.21 8.29
N ASP A 183 5.60 -5.80 8.77
CA ASP A 183 5.06 -4.46 8.57
C ASP A 183 5.98 -3.38 9.16
N ALA A 184 6.49 -3.62 10.36
CA ALA A 184 7.45 -2.75 11.03
C ALA A 184 8.76 -2.65 10.24
N TRP A 185 9.28 -3.77 9.74
CA TRP A 185 10.44 -3.79 8.85
C TRP A 185 10.15 -3.06 7.53
N TYR A 186 8.96 -3.23 6.95
CA TYR A 186 8.56 -2.62 5.69
C TYR A 186 8.44 -1.09 5.81
N GLU A 187 7.88 -0.59 6.92
CA GLU A 187 7.92 0.85 7.18
C GLU A 187 9.37 1.30 7.44
N TRP A 188 10.10 0.59 8.27
CA TRP A 188 11.47 0.94 8.62
C TRP A 188 12.38 1.00 7.39
N ARG A 189 12.38 0.00 6.50
CA ARG A 189 13.24 -0.07 5.30
C ARG A 189 13.06 1.15 4.41
N ALA A 190 11.82 1.58 4.21
CA ALA A 190 11.51 2.72 3.36
C ALA A 190 12.02 4.02 4.00
N ARG A 191 11.91 4.14 5.32
CA ARG A 191 12.40 5.30 6.08
C ARG A 191 13.91 5.34 6.15
N TYR A 192 14.55 4.22 6.42
CA TYR A 192 15.99 4.01 6.41
C TYR A 192 16.58 4.41 5.05
N ALA A 193 16.05 3.85 3.97
CA ALA A 193 16.53 4.11 2.61
C ALA A 193 16.37 5.59 2.25
N ARG A 194 15.20 6.19 2.54
CA ARG A 194 14.94 7.62 2.29
C ARG A 194 15.88 8.53 3.06
N TYR A 195 16.11 8.25 4.34
CA TYR A 195 17.00 9.06 5.17
C TYR A 195 18.44 9.05 4.62
N LEU A 196 18.98 7.88 4.34
CA LEU A 196 20.36 7.75 3.87
C LEU A 196 20.53 8.20 2.41
N SER A 197 19.54 8.00 1.54
CA SER A 197 19.57 8.53 0.16
C SER A 197 19.57 10.06 0.18
N ASN A 198 18.74 10.69 1.01
CA ASN A 198 18.70 12.14 1.14
C ASN A 198 20.02 12.68 1.73
N ARG A 199 20.59 12.00 2.75
CA ARG A 199 21.91 12.35 3.28
C ARG A 199 22.98 12.33 2.19
N ARG A 200 23.01 11.28 1.36
CA ARG A 200 23.96 11.16 0.24
C ARG A 200 23.74 12.22 -0.83
N ALA A 201 22.49 12.53 -1.16
CA ALA A 201 22.15 13.59 -2.09
C ALA A 201 22.61 14.97 -1.59
N ILE A 202 22.46 15.25 -0.29
CA ILE A 202 22.95 16.51 0.32
C ILE A 202 24.47 16.59 0.30
N LEU A 203 25.16 15.52 0.69
CA LEU A 203 26.63 15.48 0.61
C LEU A 203 27.12 15.66 -0.83
N PHE A 204 26.43 15.04 -1.78
CA PHE A 204 26.70 15.23 -3.21
C PHE A 204 26.50 16.68 -3.64
N MET A 205 25.40 17.34 -3.25
CA MET A 205 25.20 18.75 -3.55
C MET A 205 26.28 19.63 -2.91
N PHE A 206 26.63 19.38 -1.65
CA PHE A 206 27.64 20.15 -0.92
C PHE A 206 29.02 20.11 -1.59
N ILE A 207 29.37 19.00 -2.24
CA ILE A 207 30.63 18.85 -2.98
C ILE A 207 30.46 19.30 -4.44
N GLY A 208 29.36 18.93 -5.08
CA GLY A 208 29.14 19.14 -6.51
C GLY A 208 28.88 20.58 -6.89
N PHE A 209 28.24 21.39 -6.03
CA PHE A 209 28.03 22.81 -6.32
C PHE A 209 29.36 23.59 -6.36
N PRO A 210 30.28 23.43 -5.39
CA PRO A 210 31.62 24.01 -5.50
C PRO A 210 32.39 23.60 -6.76
N VAL A 211 32.31 22.31 -7.15
CA VAL A 211 32.93 21.83 -8.39
C VAL A 211 32.29 22.48 -9.62
N LEU A 212 30.96 22.58 -9.65
CA LEU A 212 30.24 23.25 -10.72
C LEU A 212 30.67 24.72 -10.83
N PHE A 213 30.77 25.44 -9.71
CA PHE A 213 31.22 26.84 -9.73
C PHE A 213 32.65 26.94 -10.24
N PHE A 214 33.56 26.06 -9.80
CA PHE A 214 34.93 26.05 -10.31
C PHE A 214 35.00 25.85 -11.84
N ILE A 215 34.16 24.94 -12.38
CA ILE A 215 34.05 24.71 -13.83
C ILE A 215 33.49 25.95 -14.54
N LEU A 216 32.39 26.52 -14.06
CA LEU A 216 31.75 27.70 -14.65
C LEU A 216 32.66 28.93 -14.64
N GLY A 217 33.49 29.05 -13.61
CA GLY A 217 34.42 30.17 -13.46
C GLY A 217 35.79 29.95 -14.10
N ASN A 218 35.97 28.91 -14.92
CA ASN A 218 37.26 28.54 -15.53
C ASN A 218 38.41 28.49 -14.50
N GLY A 219 38.15 27.91 -13.34
CA GLY A 219 39.12 27.80 -12.24
C GLY A 219 39.04 28.90 -11.18
N ASN A 220 38.18 29.91 -11.35
CA ASN A 220 37.91 30.92 -10.33
C ASN A 220 36.53 30.72 -9.71
N PHE A 221 36.50 30.35 -8.43
CA PHE A 221 35.25 30.08 -7.71
C PHE A 221 34.29 31.27 -7.68
N ALA A 222 34.79 32.50 -7.45
CA ALA A 222 33.94 33.68 -7.34
C ALA A 222 33.27 34.04 -8.69
N TYR A 223 34.03 33.94 -9.79
CA TYR A 223 33.45 34.08 -11.13
C TYR A 223 32.45 32.97 -11.45
N GLY A 224 32.71 31.75 -10.99
CA GLY A 224 31.78 30.64 -11.11
C GLY A 224 30.47 30.84 -10.38
N LEU A 225 30.52 31.33 -9.15
CA LEU A 225 29.35 31.67 -8.35
C LEU A 225 28.54 32.78 -9.03
N ASN A 226 29.21 33.84 -9.48
CA ASN A 226 28.58 34.95 -10.20
C ASN A 226 27.91 34.48 -11.49
N ALA A 227 28.58 33.64 -12.28
CA ALA A 227 28.03 33.04 -13.50
C ALA A 227 26.82 32.16 -13.20
N TYR A 228 26.86 31.39 -12.10
CA TYR A 228 25.73 30.57 -11.66
C TYR A 228 24.55 31.42 -11.22
N VAL A 229 24.77 32.48 -10.43
CA VAL A 229 23.71 33.43 -10.02
C VAL A 229 23.11 34.14 -11.25
N TYR A 230 23.96 34.52 -12.21
CA TYR A 230 23.51 35.11 -13.45
C TYR A 230 22.58 34.17 -14.23
N ILE A 231 23.06 32.97 -14.57
CA ILE A 231 22.27 31.98 -15.34
C ILE A 231 21.02 31.55 -14.58
N SER A 232 21.13 31.24 -13.29
CA SER A 232 20.01 30.65 -12.55
C SER A 232 18.95 31.67 -12.16
N TYR A 233 19.30 32.95 -11.97
CA TYR A 233 18.40 33.96 -11.41
C TYR A 233 18.34 35.28 -12.19
N VAL A 234 19.47 35.93 -12.46
CA VAL A 234 19.45 37.29 -13.04
C VAL A 234 19.00 37.29 -14.49
N GLN A 235 19.57 36.42 -15.33
CA GLN A 235 19.20 36.28 -16.73
C GLN A 235 17.71 36.00 -16.93
N PRO A 236 17.10 34.99 -16.25
CA PRO A 236 15.69 34.76 -16.43
C PRO A 236 14.82 35.90 -15.91
N ILE A 237 15.07 36.43 -14.71
CA ILE A 237 14.23 37.53 -14.20
C ILE A 237 14.30 38.75 -15.11
N SER A 238 15.51 39.14 -15.54
CA SER A 238 15.70 40.28 -16.45
C SER A 238 15.03 40.04 -17.81
N SER A 239 15.08 38.82 -18.35
CA SER A 239 14.46 38.49 -19.64
C SER A 239 12.93 38.52 -19.61
N PHE A 240 12.32 38.18 -18.46
CA PHE A 240 10.86 38.06 -18.36
C PHE A 240 10.17 39.26 -17.72
N PHE A 241 10.83 39.93 -16.79
CA PHE A 241 10.26 41.02 -15.99
C PHE A 241 10.98 42.36 -16.18
N GLY A 242 12.04 42.38 -16.98
CA GLY A 242 12.92 43.53 -17.10
C GLY A 242 13.86 43.67 -15.89
N LEU A 243 14.95 44.42 -16.10
CA LEU A 243 15.94 44.69 -15.05
C LEU A 243 15.33 45.53 -13.91
N ASP A 244 14.28 46.32 -14.18
CA ASP A 244 13.56 47.14 -13.20
C ASP A 244 12.95 46.35 -12.04
N ASN A 245 12.73 45.03 -12.21
CA ASN A 245 12.28 44.15 -11.12
C ASN A 245 13.30 44.09 -9.97
N PHE A 246 14.59 44.31 -10.24
CA PHE A 246 15.62 44.40 -9.21
C PHE A 246 15.68 45.77 -8.52
N VAL A 247 15.03 46.81 -9.07
CA VAL A 247 14.93 48.13 -8.43
C VAL A 247 13.82 48.14 -7.39
N SER A 248 12.63 47.67 -7.76
CA SER A 248 11.42 47.84 -6.93
C SER A 248 10.48 46.63 -6.90
N GLY A 249 10.81 45.57 -7.63
CA GLY A 249 10.02 44.34 -7.69
C GLY A 249 10.39 43.32 -6.60
N PHE A 250 9.83 42.12 -6.69
CA PHE A 250 10.10 41.04 -5.73
C PHE A 250 11.59 40.63 -5.72
N SER A 251 12.30 40.78 -6.83
CA SER A 251 13.69 40.35 -6.92
C SER A 251 14.67 41.26 -6.16
N SER A 252 14.28 42.50 -5.87
CA SER A 252 15.08 43.46 -5.08
C SER A 252 15.31 43.01 -3.62
N TYR A 253 14.45 42.12 -3.10
CA TYR A 253 14.63 41.53 -1.76
C TYR A 253 15.79 40.53 -1.68
N PHE A 254 16.31 40.06 -2.82
CA PHE A 254 17.30 38.98 -2.87
C PHE A 254 18.66 39.44 -3.39
N ILE A 255 18.66 40.33 -4.39
CA ILE A 255 19.86 40.82 -5.06
C ILE A 255 19.67 42.31 -5.38
N SER A 256 20.72 43.12 -5.20
CA SER A 256 20.66 44.55 -5.54
C SER A 256 20.64 44.78 -7.05
N TYR A 257 20.01 45.87 -7.47
CA TYR A 257 19.96 46.27 -8.87
C TYR A 257 21.37 46.41 -9.48
N GLU A 258 22.30 47.06 -8.77
CA GLU A 258 23.66 47.29 -9.27
C GLU A 258 24.41 45.98 -9.49
N TYR A 259 24.21 44.99 -8.61
CA TYR A 259 24.82 43.68 -8.78
C TYR A 259 24.19 42.92 -9.95
N ALA A 260 22.86 42.95 -10.09
CA ALA A 260 22.17 42.35 -11.23
C ALA A 260 22.61 42.98 -12.57
N GLU A 261 22.70 44.31 -12.64
CA GLU A 261 23.18 45.05 -13.80
C GLU A 261 24.63 44.67 -14.14
N SER A 262 25.51 44.60 -13.13
CA SER A 262 26.91 44.19 -13.32
C SER A 262 27.03 42.77 -13.89
N LEU A 263 26.22 41.83 -13.40
CA LEU A 263 26.21 40.45 -13.90
C LEU A 263 25.68 40.38 -15.33
N LEU A 264 24.68 41.20 -15.67
CA LEU A 264 24.16 41.29 -17.02
C LEU A 264 25.25 41.80 -17.97
N GLN A 265 25.91 42.91 -17.66
CA GLN A 265 27.00 43.44 -18.49
C GLN A 265 28.17 42.46 -18.68
N ILE A 266 28.50 41.64 -17.67
CA ILE A 266 29.61 40.69 -17.73
C ILE A 266 29.26 39.44 -18.53
N TYR A 267 28.04 38.91 -18.39
CA TYR A 267 27.66 37.58 -18.89
C TYR A 267 26.59 37.60 -19.99
N GLU A 268 26.09 38.77 -20.38
CA GLU A 268 25.22 38.94 -21.54
C GLU A 268 25.89 38.35 -22.79
N ALA A 269 25.10 37.66 -23.62
CA ALA A 269 25.53 36.86 -24.77
C ALA A 269 26.46 35.65 -24.47
N THR A 270 26.92 35.43 -23.24
CA THR A 270 27.79 34.28 -22.89
C THR A 270 27.02 32.96 -22.80
N PHE A 271 25.76 33.01 -22.35
CA PHE A 271 24.96 31.82 -22.09
C PHE A 271 23.67 31.79 -22.92
N SER A 272 23.52 30.73 -23.71
CA SER A 272 22.30 30.46 -24.48
C SER A 272 21.21 29.80 -23.62
N PHE A 273 19.98 29.71 -24.15
CA PHE A 273 18.91 28.93 -23.53
C PHE A 273 19.32 27.45 -23.29
N TRP A 274 20.08 26.85 -24.20
CA TRP A 274 20.59 25.49 -24.01
C TRP A 274 21.64 25.43 -22.90
N SER A 275 22.54 26.42 -22.84
CA SER A 275 23.49 26.57 -21.74
C SER A 275 22.77 26.66 -20.39
N TRP A 276 21.67 27.42 -20.32
CA TRP A 276 20.81 27.50 -19.14
C TRP A 276 20.27 26.12 -18.73
N ILE A 277 19.64 25.38 -19.65
CA ILE A 277 19.11 24.02 -19.37
C ILE A 277 20.23 23.13 -18.83
N PHE A 278 21.39 23.10 -19.48
CA PHE A 278 22.50 22.25 -19.07
C PHE A 278 23.03 22.64 -17.68
N TYR A 279 23.41 23.89 -17.44
CA TYR A 279 24.07 24.25 -16.17
C TYR A 279 23.12 24.30 -14.98
N VAL A 280 21.85 24.68 -15.19
CA VAL A 280 20.87 24.83 -14.12
C VAL A 280 20.27 23.49 -13.71
N LEU A 281 19.98 22.59 -14.66
CA LEU A 281 19.32 21.30 -14.37
C LEU A 281 20.30 20.15 -14.10
N THR A 282 21.57 20.24 -14.52
CA THR A 282 22.56 19.16 -14.31
C THR A 282 22.64 18.77 -12.84
N MET A 283 22.74 19.73 -11.92
CA MET A 283 22.85 19.44 -10.49
C MET A 283 21.58 18.82 -9.90
N PRO A 284 20.37 19.39 -10.08
CA PRO A 284 19.12 18.75 -9.69
C PRO A 284 18.94 17.33 -10.26
N VAL A 285 19.21 17.14 -11.55
CA VAL A 285 19.02 15.85 -12.24
C VAL A 285 19.98 14.78 -11.70
N ILE A 286 21.28 15.08 -11.63
CA ILE A 286 22.26 14.11 -11.12
C ILE A 286 22.00 13.82 -9.64
N THR A 287 21.64 14.83 -8.85
CA THR A 287 21.26 14.65 -7.43
C THR A 287 20.04 13.73 -7.29
N GLY A 288 19.02 13.92 -8.13
CA GLY A 288 17.81 13.09 -8.15
C GLY A 288 18.11 11.64 -8.55
N LEU A 289 18.91 11.45 -9.59
CA LEU A 289 19.37 10.11 -10.01
C LEU A 289 20.16 9.41 -8.90
N LEU A 290 21.10 10.13 -8.27
CA LEU A 290 21.87 9.60 -7.15
C LEU A 290 20.95 9.20 -5.98
N ALA A 291 19.99 10.05 -5.62
CA ALA A 291 19.02 9.77 -4.57
C ALA A 291 18.20 8.50 -4.90
N TYR A 292 17.70 8.39 -6.13
CA TYR A 292 16.92 7.25 -6.60
C TYR A 292 17.71 5.94 -6.58
N PHE A 293 18.89 5.90 -7.19
CA PHE A 293 19.72 4.70 -7.20
C PHE A 293 20.21 4.33 -5.81
N SER A 294 20.53 5.33 -4.97
CA SER A 294 20.87 5.09 -3.58
C SER A 294 19.69 4.49 -2.81
N TYR A 295 18.48 5.03 -2.98
CA TYR A 295 17.27 4.50 -2.34
C TYR A 295 17.08 3.02 -2.70
N LYS A 296 17.08 2.68 -3.99
CA LYS A 296 16.92 1.30 -4.47
C LYS A 296 18.00 0.36 -3.95
N SER A 297 19.24 0.81 -3.89
CA SER A 297 20.35 0.04 -3.32
C SER A 297 20.15 -0.22 -1.82
N LEU A 298 19.74 0.79 -1.06
CA LEU A 298 19.55 0.71 0.38
C LEU A 298 18.35 -0.19 0.75
N THR A 299 17.25 -0.11 -0.02
CA THR A 299 16.10 -1.00 0.17
C THR A 299 16.41 -2.46 -0.12
N LYS A 300 17.34 -2.73 -1.03
CA LYS A 300 17.83 -4.09 -1.29
C LYS A 300 18.76 -4.57 -0.16
N LYS A 301 19.67 -3.70 0.30
CA LYS A 301 20.55 -4.04 1.44
C LYS A 301 19.77 -4.35 2.72
N SER A 302 18.64 -3.70 2.96
CA SER A 302 17.81 -3.96 4.16
C SER A 302 17.15 -5.33 4.19
N GLU A 303 17.15 -6.08 3.08
CA GLU A 303 16.58 -7.45 3.01
C GLU A 303 17.33 -8.44 3.91
N ILE A 304 18.59 -8.13 4.29
CA ILE A 304 19.35 -8.94 5.26
C ILE A 304 18.65 -9.00 6.63
N ALA A 305 17.89 -7.97 6.98
CA ALA A 305 17.13 -7.89 8.22
C ALA A 305 15.62 -8.14 8.02
N GLU A 306 15.20 -8.66 6.86
CA GLU A 306 13.79 -8.94 6.56
C GLU A 306 13.26 -10.09 7.42
N PRO A 307 12.25 -9.84 8.28
CA PRO A 307 11.57 -10.89 9.03
C PRO A 307 10.83 -11.84 8.10
N ASP A 308 10.57 -13.05 8.56
CA ASP A 308 9.78 -14.01 7.79
C ASP A 308 8.35 -13.49 7.61
N PHE A 309 7.92 -13.37 6.35
CA PHE A 309 6.54 -13.02 6.03
C PHE A 309 5.65 -14.24 6.25
N TYR A 310 4.66 -14.11 7.11
CA TYR A 310 3.70 -15.17 7.34
C TYR A 310 2.69 -15.13 6.20
N TYR A 311 2.87 -15.97 5.18
CA TYR A 311 1.86 -16.16 4.14
C TYR A 311 0.61 -16.85 4.71
N TYR A 312 -0.51 -16.71 4.01
CA TYR A 312 -1.67 -17.61 4.12
C TYR A 312 -1.24 -19.04 3.75
N SER A 313 -0.49 -19.69 4.63
CA SER A 313 -0.22 -21.11 4.54
C SER A 313 -1.50 -21.81 4.97
N ASN A 314 -2.20 -22.34 3.97
CA ASN A 314 -3.16 -23.41 4.12
C ASN A 314 -2.44 -24.60 4.77
N ASN A 315 -2.48 -24.68 6.10
CA ASN A 315 -2.29 -25.92 6.84
C ASN A 315 -3.61 -26.29 7.49
#